data_AF-N8S7F6-F1
#
_entry.id   AF-N8S7F6-F1
#
_cell.length_a   1.000
_cell.length_b   1.000
_cell.length_c   1.000
_cell.angle_alpha   90.00
_cell.angle_beta   90.00
_cell.angle_gamma   90.00
#
_symmetry.space_group_name_H-M   'P 1'
#
loop_
_entity.id
_entity.type
_entity.pdbx_description
1 polymer ?
#
loop_
_entity_poly.entity_id
_entity_poly.type
_entity_poly.pdbx_seq_one_letter_code
_entity_poly.pdbx_strand_id
1 'polypeptide(L)'
;MVRSPKYTIGLGGEYTFNLDSGARVIVGTDAKYRDREFFLVNRQDYSVDPILSQKGYTLWNANVGYISANNKYQVNAYVKNLLDEEYQVHGRPNGPAGQYVLTYGNPRQVGVSLTAKF
;
A
#
# COMPACT_ATOMS: atom_id res chain seq x y z
N MET A 1 17.25 -16.36 -5.63
CA MET A 1 17.13 -15.17 -4.75
C MET A 1 15.66 -15.07 -4.38
N VAL A 2 15.30 -15.12 -3.10
CA VAL A 2 13.90 -15.15 -2.64
C VAL A 2 13.48 -13.75 -2.24
N ARG A 3 12.24 -13.36 -2.53
CA ARG A 3 11.71 -12.06 -2.15
C ARG A 3 12.47 -10.85 -2.69
N SER A 4 12.99 -10.98 -3.90
CA SER A 4 13.68 -9.89 -4.58
C SER A 4 12.92 -9.55 -5.86
N PRO A 5 11.90 -8.66 -5.78
CA PRO A 5 11.27 -8.14 -6.98
C PRO A 5 12.35 -7.46 -7.83
N LYS A 6 12.39 -7.77 -9.13
CA LYS A 6 13.41 -7.23 -10.04
C LYS A 6 13.34 -5.71 -10.14
N TYR A 7 12.13 -5.17 -10.01
CA TYR A 7 11.87 -3.73 -10.06
C TYR A 7 10.88 -3.34 -8.97
N THR A 8 11.18 -2.26 -8.26
CA THR A 8 10.25 -1.55 -7.38
C THR A 8 10.27 -0.09 -7.79
N ILE A 9 9.10 0.47 -8.08
CA ILE A 9 8.95 1.88 -8.46
C ILE A 9 8.00 2.52 -7.46
N GLY A 10 8.41 3.64 -6.89
CA GLY A 10 7.57 4.45 -6.00
C GLY A 10 7.44 5.86 -6.58
N LEU A 11 6.21 6.35 -6.67
CA LEU A 11 5.90 7.72 -7.04
C LEU A 11 4.95 8.30 -6.00
N GLY A 12 5.19 9.52 -5.58
CA GLY A 12 4.32 10.20 -4.62
C GLY A 12 4.37 11.70 -4.81
N GLY A 13 3.27 12.35 -4.48
CA GLY A 13 3.12 13.79 -4.57
C GLY A 13 2.20 14.31 -3.47
N GLU A 14 2.53 15.50 -2.97
CA GLU A 14 1.70 16.24 -2.03
C GLU A 14 1.56 17.67 -2.52
N TYR A 15 0.37 18.22 -2.37
CA TYR A 15 0.09 19.61 -2.67
C TYR A 15 -0.69 20.27 -1.54
N THR A 16 -0.28 21.47 -1.16
CA THR A 16 -0.97 22.28 -0.15
C THR A 16 -1.64 23.48 -0.79
N PHE A 17 -2.97 23.50 -0.73
CA PHE A 17 -3.79 24.65 -1.06
C PHE A 17 -3.88 25.57 0.15
N ASN A 18 -3.42 26.82 -0.01
CA ASN A 18 -3.65 27.88 0.97
C ASN A 18 -4.96 28.58 0.62
N LEU A 19 -5.88 28.66 1.59
CA LEU A 19 -7.16 29.33 1.42
C LEU A 19 -7.03 30.79 1.88
N ASP A 20 -7.83 31.68 1.30
CA ASP A 20 -7.89 33.09 1.69
C ASP A 20 -8.27 33.29 3.17
N SER A 21 -8.95 32.29 3.76
CA SER A 21 -9.29 32.25 5.19
C SER A 21 -8.07 31.98 6.11
N GLY A 22 -6.89 31.72 5.56
CA GLY A 22 -5.68 31.30 6.28
C GLY A 22 -5.65 29.80 6.61
N ALA A 23 -6.72 29.07 6.31
CA ALA A 23 -6.76 27.62 6.42
C ALA A 23 -5.95 26.95 5.30
N ARG A 24 -5.61 25.67 5.48
CA ARG A 24 -4.85 24.89 4.50
C ARG A 24 -5.53 23.56 4.21
N VAL A 25 -5.60 23.20 2.94
CA VAL A 25 -6.00 21.86 2.51
C VAL A 25 -4.80 21.18 1.90
N ILE A 26 -4.46 19.99 2.40
CA ILE A 26 -3.32 19.20 1.96
C ILE A 26 -3.85 17.97 1.26
N VAL A 27 -3.49 17.77 0.00
CA VAL A 27 -3.84 16.57 -0.76
C VAL A 27 -2.56 15.82 -1.05
N GLY A 28 -2.51 14.55 -0.64
CA GLY A 28 -1.35 13.68 -0.81
C GLY A 28 -1.73 12.38 -1.49
N THR A 29 -0.80 11.81 -2.24
CA THR A 29 -0.95 10.49 -2.84
C THR A 29 0.39 9.81 -3.05
N ASP A 30 0.43 8.48 -2.89
CA ASP A 30 1.60 7.66 -3.19
C ASP A 30 1.19 6.35 -3.86
N ALA A 31 1.88 6.00 -4.95
CA ALA A 31 1.73 4.76 -5.67
C ALA A 31 3.06 3.99 -5.64
N LYS A 32 2.99 2.70 -5.31
CA LYS A 32 4.14 1.79 -5.27
C LYS A 32 3.83 0.58 -6.13
N TYR A 33 4.60 0.41 -7.18
CA TYR A 33 4.60 -0.79 -8.00
C TYR A 33 5.72 -1.73 -7.54
N ARG A 34 5.38 -3.00 -7.35
CA ARG A 34 6.36 -4.07 -7.14
C ARG A 34 6.17 -5.11 -8.21
N ASP A 35 7.27 -5.45 -8.89
CA ASP A 35 7.28 -6.52 -9.88
C ASP A 35 7.15 -7.90 -9.22
N ARG A 36 6.93 -8.93 -10.04
CA ARG A 36 6.64 -10.30 -9.58
C ARG A 36 7.67 -10.81 -8.58
N GLU A 37 7.19 -11.37 -7.48
CA GLU A 37 8.00 -11.93 -6.41
C GLU A 37 7.82 -13.45 -6.31
N PHE A 38 8.92 -14.18 -6.16
CA PHE A 38 8.91 -15.63 -5.92
C PHE A 38 9.29 -15.92 -4.46
N PHE A 39 8.48 -16.74 -3.78
CA PHE A 39 8.64 -17.02 -2.34
C PHE A 39 9.55 -18.22 -2.01
N LEU A 40 10.05 -18.96 -3.01
CA LEU A 40 10.96 -20.10 -2.82
C LEU A 40 12.28 -19.98 -3.61
N VAL A 41 13.38 -20.50 -3.03
CA VAL A 41 14.73 -20.50 -3.66
C VAL A 41 14.81 -21.51 -4.81
N ASN A 42 14.18 -22.67 -4.62
CA ASN A 42 14.34 -23.91 -5.38
C ASN A 42 13.36 -24.07 -6.55
N ARG A 43 12.35 -23.20 -6.67
CA ARG A 43 11.36 -23.22 -7.75
C ARG A 43 11.08 -21.80 -8.22
N GLN A 44 11.98 -21.26 -9.05
CA GLN A 44 11.90 -19.92 -9.64
C GLN A 44 11.17 -19.91 -11.00
N ASP A 45 10.33 -20.91 -11.25
CA ASP A 45 9.57 -21.05 -12.49
C ASP A 45 8.07 -20.95 -12.19
N TYR A 46 7.43 -19.92 -12.75
CA TYR A 46 5.99 -19.68 -12.64
C TYR A 46 5.15 -20.87 -13.11
N SER A 47 5.69 -21.65 -14.06
CA SER A 47 5.05 -22.80 -14.68
C SER A 47 4.96 -24.01 -13.74
N VAL A 48 5.70 -24.00 -12.61
CA VAL A 48 5.86 -25.15 -11.71
C VAL A 48 5.05 -25.02 -10.43
N ASP A 49 4.89 -23.81 -9.86
CA ASP A 49 4.09 -23.55 -8.65
C ASP A 49 3.52 -22.11 -8.66
N PRO A 50 2.43 -21.85 -9.43
CA PRO A 50 1.86 -20.50 -9.58
C PRO A 50 1.34 -19.90 -8.27
N ILE A 51 0.93 -20.74 -7.31
CA ILE A 51 0.42 -20.36 -5.97
C ILE A 51 1.52 -19.76 -5.08
N LEU A 52 2.80 -20.04 -5.37
CA LEU A 52 3.95 -19.55 -4.59
C LEU A 52 4.67 -18.38 -5.28
N SER A 53 3.99 -17.73 -6.22
CA SER A 53 4.45 -16.52 -6.89
C SER A 53 3.39 -15.43 -6.76
N GLN A 54 3.81 -14.22 -6.40
CA GLN A 54 2.92 -13.06 -6.40
C GLN A 54 3.13 -12.28 -7.69
N LYS A 55 2.08 -12.14 -8.51
CA LYS A 55 2.10 -11.28 -9.71
C LYS A 55 2.43 -9.85 -9.30
N GLY A 56 3.12 -9.11 -10.18
CA GLY A 56 3.42 -7.70 -9.93
C GLY A 56 2.14 -6.93 -9.65
N TYR A 57 2.18 -6.09 -8.61
CA TYR A 57 1.01 -5.42 -8.06
C TYR A 57 1.35 -3.95 -7.76
N THR A 58 0.33 -3.10 -7.82
CA THR A 58 0.44 -1.68 -7.51
C THR A 58 -0.40 -1.37 -6.29
N LEU A 59 0.23 -0.81 -5.26
CA LEU A 59 -0.48 -0.23 -4.13
C LEU A 59 -0.53 1.27 -4.28
N TRP A 60 -1.74 1.81 -4.35
CA TRP A 60 -1.99 3.25 -4.43
C TRP A 60 -2.68 3.73 -3.17
N ASN A 61 -2.18 4.77 -2.54
CA ASN A 61 -2.79 5.42 -1.39
C ASN A 61 -3.05 6.90 -1.69
N ALA A 62 -4.04 7.46 -1.01
CA ALA A 62 -4.39 8.88 -1.10
C ALA A 62 -4.84 9.40 0.25
N ASN A 63 -4.62 10.69 0.50
CA ASN A 63 -5.09 11.38 1.69
C ASN A 63 -5.48 12.82 1.38
N VAL A 64 -6.44 13.34 2.14
CA VAL A 64 -6.81 14.74 2.15
C VAL A 64 -6.87 15.23 3.59
N GLY A 65 -6.15 16.30 3.87
CA GLY A 65 -6.07 16.96 5.16
C GLY A 65 -6.65 18.37 5.09
N TYR A 66 -7.29 18.80 6.16
CA TYR A 66 -7.68 20.18 6.40
C TYR A 66 -7.05 20.65 7.71
N ILE A 67 -6.44 21.83 7.69
CA ILE A 67 -5.88 22.50 8.86
C ILE A 67 -6.55 23.85 8.99
N SER A 68 -7.14 24.12 10.15
CA SER A 68 -7.76 25.41 10.45
C SER A 68 -6.74 26.55 10.45
N ALA A 69 -7.19 27.78 10.17
CA ALA A 69 -6.30 28.95 10.07
C ALA A 69 -5.46 29.22 11.34
N ASN A 70 -6.04 28.91 12.51
CA ASN A 70 -5.36 29.02 13.81
C ASN A 70 -4.50 27.79 14.17
N ASN A 71 -4.36 26.81 13.27
CA ASN A 71 -3.66 25.54 13.47
C ASN A 71 -4.12 24.70 14.68
N LYS A 72 -5.29 25.01 15.25
CA LYS A 72 -5.84 24.29 16.41
C LYS A 72 -6.53 22.99 16.03
N TYR A 73 -7.12 22.92 14.84
CA TYR A 73 -7.85 21.75 14.37
C TYR A 73 -7.25 21.24 13.08
N GLN A 74 -7.00 19.93 13.04
CA GLN A 74 -6.59 19.22 11.86
C GLN A 74 -7.47 18.00 11.65
N VAL A 75 -8.05 17.89 10.47
CA VAL A 75 -8.81 16.71 10.03
C VAL A 75 -8.06 16.07 8.89
N ASN A 76 -7.91 14.75 8.89
CA ASN A 76 -7.33 14.04 7.76
C ASN A 76 -8.18 12.81 7.44
N ALA A 77 -8.59 12.69 6.19
CA ALA A 77 -9.17 11.48 5.64
C ALA A 77 -8.12 10.81 4.77
N TYR A 78 -8.01 9.48 4.86
CA TYR A 78 -7.06 8.72 4.06
C TYR A 78 -7.67 7.42 3.56
N VAL A 79 -7.14 6.95 2.44
CA VAL A 79 -7.41 5.64 1.87
C VAL A 79 -6.09 4.98 1.55
N LYS A 80 -5.88 3.78 2.08
CA LYS A 80 -4.75 2.90 1.73
C LYS A 80 -5.25 1.78 0.83
N ASN A 81 -4.43 1.38 -0.13
CA ASN A 81 -4.80 0.40 -1.15
C ASN A 81 -6.12 0.79 -1.86
N LEU A 82 -6.12 1.98 -2.45
CA LEU A 82 -7.26 2.60 -3.12
C LEU A 82 -7.85 1.72 -4.24
N LEU A 83 -7.00 0.94 -4.90
CA LEU A 83 -7.38 -0.01 -5.97
C LEU A 83 -7.95 -1.33 -5.43
N ASP A 84 -7.96 -1.53 -4.10
CA ASP A 84 -8.39 -2.78 -3.46
C ASP A 84 -7.64 -4.01 -3.99
N GLU A 85 -6.34 -3.83 -4.24
CA GLU A 85 -5.49 -4.89 -4.79
C GLU A 85 -5.27 -5.96 -3.73
N GLU A 86 -5.64 -7.21 -4.05
CA GLU A 86 -5.34 -8.36 -3.22
C GLU A 86 -3.95 -8.90 -3.58
N TYR A 87 -3.02 -8.86 -2.63
CA TYR A 87 -1.64 -9.27 -2.87
C TYR A 87 -1.12 -10.19 -1.77
N GLN A 88 -0.42 -11.24 -2.17
CA GLN A 88 0.27 -12.13 -1.25
C GLN A 88 1.59 -11.49 -0.79
N VAL A 89 1.79 -11.38 0.51
CA VAL A 89 3.06 -10.93 1.13
C VAL A 89 3.96 -12.10 1.51
N HIS A 90 3.38 -13.29 1.65
CA HIS A 90 4.11 -14.50 1.96
C HIS A 90 3.39 -15.75 1.47
N GLY A 91 4.14 -16.73 1.00
CA GLY A 91 3.67 -18.09 0.77
C GLY A 91 4.73 -19.08 1.23
N ARG A 92 4.35 -20.12 1.97
CA ARG A 92 5.25 -21.22 2.33
C ARG A 92 4.55 -22.56 2.26
N PRO A 93 5.25 -23.65 1.89
CA PRO A 93 4.72 -25.00 2.02
C PRO A 93 4.46 -25.35 3.50
N ASN A 94 3.38 -26.07 3.77
CA ASN A 94 2.99 -26.49 5.13
C ASN A 94 2.53 -27.94 5.14
N GLY A 95 3.40 -28.87 4.76
CA GLY A 95 3.12 -30.31 4.76
C GLY A 95 3.40 -30.99 3.41
N PRO A 96 2.74 -32.14 3.13
CA PRO A 96 2.81 -32.82 1.83
C PRO A 96 2.44 -31.88 0.66
N ALA A 97 2.82 -32.27 -0.56
CA ALA A 97 2.52 -31.51 -1.77
C ALA A 97 1.04 -31.09 -1.83
N GLY A 98 0.78 -29.80 -2.05
CA GLY A 98 -0.57 -29.22 -2.08
C GLY A 98 -1.00 -28.46 -0.82
N GLN A 99 -0.25 -28.54 0.29
CA GLN A 99 -0.52 -27.71 1.48
C GLN A 99 0.37 -26.46 1.51
N TYR A 100 -0.27 -25.29 1.42
CA TYR A 100 0.41 -24.00 1.44
C TYR A 100 -0.22 -23.08 2.49
N VAL A 101 0.62 -22.34 3.20
CA VAL A 101 0.19 -21.20 4.02
C VAL A 101 0.49 -19.94 3.23
N LEU A 102 -0.57 -19.25 2.84
CA LEU A 102 -0.53 -17.97 2.13
C LEU A 102 -0.88 -16.87 3.13
N THR A 103 -0.20 -15.73 3.04
CA THR A 103 -0.48 -14.55 3.85
C THR A 103 -0.67 -13.38 2.91
N TYR A 104 -1.85 -12.76 3.01
CA TYR A 104 -2.23 -11.62 2.20
C TYR A 104 -1.89 -10.32 2.92
N GLY A 105 -1.60 -9.29 2.11
CA GLY A 105 -1.45 -7.93 2.58
C GLY A 105 -2.78 -7.35 3.05
N ASN A 106 -2.72 -6.13 3.58
CA ASN A 106 -3.92 -5.47 4.06
C ASN A 106 -4.87 -5.17 2.87
N PRO A 107 -6.18 -5.45 3.02
CA PRO A 107 -7.18 -5.00 2.05
C PRO A 107 -7.27 -3.48 2.06
N ARG A 108 -8.11 -2.90 1.19
CA ARG A 108 -8.38 -1.45 1.23
C ARG A 108 -8.79 -0.98 2.63
N GLN A 109 -8.13 0.08 3.11
CA GLN A 109 -8.42 0.69 4.39
C GLN A 109 -8.81 2.15 4.20
N VAL A 110 -9.91 2.57 4.80
CA VAL A 110 -10.37 3.96 4.81
C VAL A 110 -10.41 4.42 6.26
N GLY A 111 -9.95 5.64 6.53
CA GLY A 111 -9.95 6.20 7.86
C GLY A 111 -10.03 7.71 7.88
N VAL A 112 -10.47 8.23 9.02
CA VAL A 112 -10.48 9.66 9.32
C VAL A 112 -9.82 9.87 10.68
N SER A 113 -9.00 10.90 10.79
CA SER A 113 -8.40 11.36 12.04
C SER A 113 -8.76 12.83 12.28
N LEU A 114 -9.01 13.15 13.55
CA LEU A 114 -9.22 14.50 14.04
C LEU A 114 -8.18 14.76 15.13
N THR A 115 -7.48 15.88 15.02
CA THR A 115 -6.51 16.34 16.02
C THR A 115 -6.90 17.75 16.46
N ALA A 116 -7.01 17.94 17.77
CA ALA A 116 -7.25 19.24 18.39
C ALA A 116 -6.05 19.59 19.29
N LYS A 117 -5.53 20.81 19.15
CA LYS A 117 -4.45 21.36 19.99
C LYS A 117 -5.02 22.46 20.90
N PHE A 118 -4.69 22.39 22.18
CA PHE A 118 -5.17 23.30 23.23
C PHE A 118 -4.08 24.28 23.65
#